data_AF-A0A3M1WP85-F1
#
_entry.id   AF-A0A3M1WP85-F1
#
_cell.length_a   1.000
_cell.length_b   1.000
_cell.length_c   1.000
_cell.angle_alpha   90.00
_cell.angle_beta   90.00
_cell.angle_gamma   90.00
#
_symmetry.space_group_name_H-M   'P 1'
#
loop_
_entity.id
_entity.type
_entity.pdbx_description
1 polymer ?
#
loop_
_entity_poly.entity_id
_entity_poly.type
_entity_poly.pdbx_seq_one_letter_code
_entity_poly.pdbx_strand_id
1 'polypeptide(L)'
;ALEANPDTFGGAVRTAYQTWASQVAAFKASPVGRARRDARRAREAAEEVLRTAVEKEKDLRRRQRDRWLEAYHRELDLHQEVRDQLTLARDAALDQFERMQRAYAKAAEEVLAREETLEKAREELAAAEAAGEALEPKLVIVVPVSVSGFVNLQNLAFQPMDGELGGDTLLVVLPQPQVDSVQVRLEATENYDLASRVGFSVSEDGFYFEIFQPLQDALAELKVQVREKALARGIEAETRRLAEAYVTDFAGSLGYQVRFVSVLPAKPPGPAPLRFEEDSL
;
A
#
# COMPACT_ATOMS: atom_id res chain seq x y z
N ALA A 1 -53.47 -99.31 0.21
CA ALA A 1 -52.28 -100.03 -0.29
C ALA A 1 -50.96 -99.25 -0.08
N LEU A 2 -50.84 -98.52 1.04
CA LEU A 2 -49.60 -97.85 1.48
C LEU A 2 -49.36 -98.13 2.99
N GLU A 3 -49.78 -99.31 3.46
CA GLU A 3 -49.52 -99.82 4.81
C GLU A 3 -48.71 -101.12 4.78
N ALA A 4 -47.94 -101.34 3.72
CA ALA A 4 -46.98 -102.42 3.65
C ALA A 4 -45.56 -101.84 3.69
N ASN A 5 -44.92 -101.98 4.84
CA ASN A 5 -43.47 -101.95 5.07
C ASN A 5 -42.77 -100.56 5.14
N PRO A 6 -42.69 -99.93 6.34
CA PRO A 6 -41.96 -98.68 6.55
C PRO A 6 -40.46 -98.76 6.20
N ASP A 7 -39.88 -99.97 6.20
CA ASP A 7 -38.48 -100.19 5.81
C ASP A 7 -38.22 -100.07 4.30
N THR A 8 -39.25 -100.31 3.47
CA THR A 8 -39.08 -100.24 2.00
C THR A 8 -39.22 -98.83 1.44
N PHE A 9 -40.11 -98.01 2.02
CA PHE A 9 -40.24 -96.60 1.64
C PHE A 9 -38.98 -95.80 2.04
N GLY A 10 -38.44 -96.09 3.23
CA GLY A 10 -37.16 -95.54 3.69
C GLY A 10 -35.98 -95.95 2.80
N GLY A 11 -35.95 -97.21 2.34
CA GLY A 11 -34.92 -97.71 1.42
C GLY A 11 -34.96 -97.04 0.05
N ALA A 12 -36.15 -96.91 -0.55
CA ALA A 12 -36.32 -96.28 -1.86
C ALA A 12 -35.98 -94.78 -1.83
N VAL A 13 -36.44 -94.05 -0.81
CA VAL A 13 -36.10 -92.63 -0.63
C VAL A 13 -34.61 -92.43 -0.36
N ARG A 14 -34.00 -93.30 0.46
CA ARG A 14 -32.55 -93.27 0.72
C ARG A 14 -31.75 -93.53 -0.57
N THR A 15 -32.20 -94.46 -1.40
CA THR A 15 -31.53 -94.80 -2.67
C THR A 15 -31.69 -93.67 -3.70
N ALA A 16 -32.88 -93.07 -3.79
CA ALA A 16 -33.12 -91.90 -4.63
C ALA A 16 -32.28 -90.70 -4.18
N TYR A 17 -32.16 -90.47 -2.87
CA TYR A 17 -31.30 -89.42 -2.31
C TYR A 17 -29.82 -89.69 -2.58
N GLN A 18 -29.34 -90.93 -2.40
CA GLN A 18 -27.95 -91.30 -2.72
C GLN A 18 -27.64 -91.17 -4.20
N THR A 19 -28.58 -91.53 -5.07
CA THR A 19 -28.46 -91.38 -6.53
C THR A 19 -28.47 -89.91 -6.94
N TRP A 20 -29.35 -89.10 -6.35
CA TRP A 20 -29.35 -87.66 -6.56
C TRP A 20 -28.06 -87.02 -6.04
N ALA A 21 -27.59 -87.39 -4.85
CA ALA A 21 -26.36 -86.89 -4.26
C ALA A 21 -25.13 -87.27 -5.08
N SER A 22 -25.08 -88.49 -5.63
CA SER A 22 -24.00 -88.93 -6.51
C SER A 22 -24.04 -88.23 -7.87
N GLN A 23 -25.22 -88.01 -8.46
CA GLN A 23 -25.39 -87.22 -9.69
C GLN A 23 -25.00 -85.75 -9.47
N VAL A 24 -25.34 -85.15 -8.34
CA VAL A 24 -24.91 -83.79 -7.96
C VAL A 24 -23.40 -83.73 -7.72
N ALA A 25 -22.80 -84.74 -7.10
CA ALA A 25 -21.35 -84.83 -6.92
C ALA A 25 -20.62 -84.98 -8.27
N ALA A 26 -21.13 -85.82 -9.16
CA ALA A 26 -20.62 -85.99 -10.53
C ALA A 26 -20.75 -84.69 -11.35
N PHE A 27 -21.89 -84.00 -11.25
CA PHE A 27 -22.09 -82.69 -11.89
C PHE A 27 -21.10 -81.66 -11.35
N LYS A 28 -20.91 -81.56 -10.02
CA LYS A 28 -19.91 -80.67 -9.41
C LYS A 28 -18.49 -80.99 -9.90
N ALA A 29 -18.15 -82.27 -10.07
CA ALA A 29 -16.85 -82.72 -10.56
C ALA A 29 -16.67 -82.58 -12.08
N SER A 30 -17.76 -82.42 -12.85
CA SER A 30 -17.69 -82.18 -14.29
C SER A 30 -17.00 -80.84 -14.61
N PRO A 31 -16.47 -80.67 -15.85
CA PRO A 31 -15.90 -79.40 -16.30
C PRO A 31 -16.86 -78.21 -16.12
N VAL A 32 -18.15 -78.41 -16.39
CA VAL A 32 -19.19 -77.37 -16.25
C VAL A 32 -19.43 -77.02 -14.78
N GLY A 33 -19.49 -78.01 -13.89
CA GLY A 33 -19.66 -77.79 -12.45
C GLY A 33 -18.45 -77.15 -11.76
N ARG A 34 -17.23 -77.44 -12.23
CA ARG A 34 -16.01 -76.75 -11.82
C ARG A 34 -16.01 -75.29 -12.30
N ALA A 35 -16.26 -75.06 -13.60
CA ALA A 35 -16.34 -73.71 -14.17
C ALA A 35 -17.39 -72.84 -13.45
N ARG A 36 -18.55 -73.39 -13.07
CA ARG A 36 -19.57 -72.64 -12.32
C ARG A 36 -19.13 -72.29 -10.89
N ARG A 37 -18.37 -73.18 -10.21
CA ARG A 37 -17.81 -72.89 -8.88
C ARG A 37 -16.69 -71.87 -8.95
N ASP A 38 -15.82 -71.97 -9.95
CA ASP A 38 -14.72 -71.03 -10.15
C ASP A 38 -15.26 -69.65 -10.54
N ALA A 39 -16.29 -69.58 -11.39
CA ALA A 39 -16.99 -68.34 -11.71
C ALA A 39 -17.65 -67.71 -10.48
N ARG A 40 -18.24 -68.52 -9.59
CA ARG A 40 -18.81 -68.02 -8.33
C ARG A 40 -17.73 -67.46 -7.41
N ARG A 41 -16.61 -68.17 -7.22
CA ARG A 41 -15.48 -67.70 -6.39
C ARG A 41 -14.85 -66.43 -6.97
N ALA A 42 -14.68 -66.38 -8.30
CA ALA A 42 -14.16 -65.19 -8.98
C ALA A 42 -15.09 -63.99 -8.78
N ARG A 43 -16.41 -64.20 -8.82
CA ARG A 43 -17.40 -63.16 -8.52
C ARG A 43 -17.33 -62.69 -7.06
N GLU A 44 -17.28 -63.62 -6.11
CA GLU A 44 -17.16 -63.30 -4.67
C GLU A 44 -15.87 -62.50 -4.40
N ALA A 45 -14.73 -62.92 -4.99
CA ALA A 45 -13.47 -62.19 -4.89
C ALA A 45 -13.54 -60.79 -5.55
N ALA A 46 -14.20 -60.66 -6.70
CA ALA A 46 -14.40 -59.38 -7.36
C ALA A 46 -15.30 -58.44 -6.53
N GLU A 47 -16.37 -58.97 -5.91
CA GLU A 47 -17.26 -58.22 -5.01
C GLU A 47 -16.51 -57.76 -3.75
N GLU A 48 -15.62 -58.58 -3.19
CA GLU A 48 -14.77 -58.20 -2.04
C GLU A 48 -13.78 -57.08 -2.42
N VAL A 49 -13.08 -57.22 -3.55
CA VAL A 49 -12.17 -56.18 -4.06
C VAL A 49 -12.91 -54.86 -4.30
N LEU A 50 -14.10 -54.92 -4.92
CA LEU A 50 -14.93 -53.73 -5.16
C LEU A 50 -15.36 -53.08 -3.84
N ARG A 51 -15.78 -53.88 -2.86
CA ARG A 51 -16.15 -53.37 -1.53
C ARG A 51 -14.98 -52.67 -0.85
N THR A 52 -13.79 -53.29 -0.82
CA THR A 52 -12.60 -52.68 -0.24
C THR A 52 -12.19 -51.41 -0.98
N ALA A 53 -12.31 -51.38 -2.31
CA ALA A 53 -12.04 -50.18 -3.11
C ALA A 53 -13.00 -49.03 -2.76
N VAL A 54 -14.30 -49.32 -2.64
CA VAL A 54 -15.32 -48.34 -2.25
C VAL A 54 -15.09 -47.83 -0.82
N GLU A 55 -14.73 -48.69 0.13
CA GLU A 55 -14.40 -48.28 1.50
C GLU A 55 -13.15 -47.37 1.53
N LYS A 56 -12.09 -47.73 0.79
CA LYS A 56 -10.89 -46.88 0.65
C LYS A 56 -11.20 -45.53 0.03
N GLU A 57 -12.05 -45.48 -1.00
CA GLU A 57 -12.45 -44.22 -1.64
C GLU A 57 -13.25 -43.34 -0.66
N LYS A 58 -14.18 -43.92 0.11
CA LYS A 58 -14.92 -43.19 1.15
C LYS A 58 -13.97 -42.61 2.20
N ASP A 59 -12.97 -43.37 2.63
CA ASP A 59 -11.98 -42.90 3.60
C ASP A 59 -11.08 -41.81 3.03
N LEU A 60 -10.66 -41.92 1.77
CA LEU A 60 -9.92 -40.86 1.09
C LEU A 60 -10.74 -39.57 0.99
N ARG A 61 -12.03 -39.65 0.62
CA ARG A 61 -12.92 -38.49 0.57
C ARG A 61 -13.14 -37.87 1.94
N ARG A 62 -13.27 -38.67 3.00
CA ARG A 62 -13.34 -38.18 4.39
C ARG A 62 -12.08 -37.41 4.76
N ARG A 63 -10.89 -38.00 4.54
CA ARG A 63 -9.61 -37.32 4.82
C ARG A 63 -9.42 -36.05 4.02
N GLN A 64 -9.82 -36.04 2.74
CA GLN A 64 -9.77 -34.84 1.92
C GLN A 64 -10.69 -33.74 2.46
N ARG A 65 -11.92 -34.10 2.83
CA ARG A 65 -12.87 -33.17 3.45
C ARG A 65 -12.33 -32.62 4.78
N ASP A 66 -11.80 -33.49 5.64
CA ASP A 66 -11.31 -33.07 6.96
C ASP A 66 -10.09 -32.15 6.83
N ARG A 67 -9.15 -32.46 5.92
CA ARG A 67 -8.03 -31.55 5.59
C ARG A 67 -8.50 -30.20 5.03
N TRP A 68 -9.52 -30.23 4.18
CA TRP A 68 -10.09 -29.01 3.61
C TRP A 68 -10.75 -28.16 4.72
N LEU A 69 -11.50 -28.78 5.64
CA LEU A 69 -12.09 -28.09 6.79
C LEU A 69 -11.03 -27.51 7.73
N GLU A 70 -9.96 -28.25 8.01
CA GLU A 70 -8.83 -27.74 8.80
C GLU A 70 -8.11 -26.56 8.13
N ALA A 71 -7.98 -26.57 6.81
CA ALA A 71 -7.40 -25.45 6.07
C ALA A 71 -8.35 -24.24 6.10
N TYR A 72 -9.64 -24.47 5.87
CA TYR A 72 -10.67 -23.43 5.91
C TYR A 72 -10.78 -22.76 7.29
N HIS A 73 -10.75 -23.52 8.39
CA HIS A 73 -10.77 -22.93 9.73
C HIS A 73 -9.50 -22.13 10.03
N ARG A 74 -8.32 -22.62 9.61
CA ARG A 74 -7.07 -21.85 9.75
C ARG A 74 -7.11 -20.52 9.02
N GLU A 75 -7.66 -20.51 7.80
CA GLU A 75 -7.83 -19.29 7.02
C GLU A 75 -8.82 -18.33 7.69
N LEU A 76 -9.92 -18.85 8.24
CA LEU A 76 -10.90 -18.07 8.98
C LEU A 76 -10.33 -17.45 10.26
N ASP A 77 -9.51 -18.20 11.01
CA ASP A 77 -8.81 -17.71 12.20
C ASP A 77 -7.82 -16.58 11.83
N LEU A 78 -7.07 -16.74 10.73
CA LEU A 78 -6.16 -15.70 10.22
C LEU A 78 -6.93 -14.42 9.82
N HIS A 79 -8.08 -14.56 9.16
CA HIS A 79 -8.91 -13.42 8.81
C HIS A 79 -9.47 -12.70 10.05
N GLN A 80 -9.83 -13.44 11.09
CA GLN A 80 -10.26 -12.85 12.37
C GLN A 80 -9.10 -12.10 13.04
N GLU A 81 -7.91 -12.70 13.10
CA GLU A 81 -6.72 -12.06 13.66
C GLU A 81 -6.38 -10.75 12.94
N VAL A 82 -6.38 -10.74 11.60
CA VAL A 82 -6.15 -9.53 10.80
C VAL A 82 -7.23 -8.48 11.08
N ARG A 83 -8.50 -8.88 11.17
CA ARG A 83 -9.60 -7.94 11.49
C ARG A 83 -9.41 -7.30 12.87
N ASP A 84 -9.00 -8.07 13.85
CA ASP A 84 -8.80 -7.59 15.22
C ASP A 84 -7.58 -6.66 15.29
N GLN A 85 -6.49 -6.97 14.58
CA GLN A 85 -5.34 -6.08 14.43
C GLN A 85 -5.71 -4.75 13.76
N LEU A 86 -6.51 -4.78 12.69
CA LEU A 86 -7.00 -3.57 12.03
C LEU A 86 -7.91 -2.73 12.93
N THR A 87 -8.72 -3.39 13.76
CA THR A 87 -9.59 -2.71 14.73
C THR A 87 -8.75 -1.99 15.78
N LEU A 88 -7.74 -2.66 16.34
CA LEU A 88 -6.79 -2.05 17.29
C LEU A 88 -6.03 -0.87 16.67
N ALA A 89 -5.55 -1.01 15.43
CA ALA A 89 -4.84 0.06 14.73
C ALA A 89 -5.75 1.28 14.46
N ARG A 90 -7.02 1.04 14.08
CA ARG A 90 -8.01 2.10 13.89
C ARG A 90 -8.27 2.85 15.20
N ASP A 91 -8.47 2.13 16.30
CA ASP A 91 -8.80 2.74 17.59
C ASP A 91 -7.59 3.55 18.13
N ALA A 92 -6.37 3.05 17.96
CA ALA A 92 -5.16 3.81 18.28
C ALA A 92 -5.00 5.09 17.43
N ALA A 93 -5.37 5.04 16.15
CA ALA A 93 -5.35 6.22 15.27
C ALA A 93 -6.40 7.26 15.68
N LEU A 94 -7.59 6.83 16.11
CA LEU A 94 -8.63 7.71 16.65
C LEU A 94 -8.15 8.40 17.94
N ASP A 95 -7.55 7.65 18.86
CA ASP A 95 -6.97 8.22 20.09
C ASP A 95 -5.88 9.26 19.79
N GLN A 96 -5.01 8.99 18.82
CA GLN A 96 -3.99 9.94 18.39
C GLN A 96 -4.61 11.21 17.79
N PHE A 97 -5.65 11.05 16.97
CA PHE A 97 -6.37 12.17 16.38
C PHE A 97 -7.05 13.03 17.45
N GLU A 98 -7.69 12.44 18.46
CA GLU A 98 -8.28 13.19 19.58
C GLU A 98 -7.22 13.97 20.38
N ARG A 99 -6.06 13.36 20.66
CA ARG A 99 -4.95 14.06 21.33
C ARG A 99 -4.46 15.25 20.51
N MET A 100 -4.36 15.08 19.21
CA MET A 100 -3.95 16.12 18.29
C MET A 100 -4.99 17.26 18.24
N GLN A 101 -6.29 16.95 18.19
CA GLN A 101 -7.36 17.95 18.25
C GLN A 101 -7.32 18.76 19.56
N ARG A 102 -7.12 18.11 20.70
CA ARG A 102 -6.98 18.80 22.00
C ARG A 102 -5.75 19.71 22.03
N ALA A 103 -4.63 19.27 21.45
CA ALA A 103 -3.43 20.08 21.33
C ALA A 103 -3.66 21.32 20.44
N TYR A 104 -4.35 21.17 19.31
CA TYR A 104 -4.71 22.29 18.45
C TYR A 104 -5.70 23.26 19.12
N ALA A 105 -6.69 22.75 19.84
CA ALA A 105 -7.62 23.60 20.60
C ALA A 105 -6.88 24.44 21.65
N LYS A 106 -5.97 23.81 22.41
CA LYS A 106 -5.12 24.51 23.38
C LYS A 106 -4.23 25.57 22.71
N ALA A 107 -3.59 25.23 21.59
CA ALA A 107 -2.77 26.19 20.86
C ALA A 107 -3.59 27.37 20.32
N ALA A 108 -4.83 27.14 19.88
CA ALA A 108 -5.74 28.20 19.45
C ALA A 108 -6.13 29.14 20.61
N GLU A 109 -6.41 28.59 21.81
CA GLU A 109 -6.63 29.39 23.01
C GLU A 109 -5.40 30.24 23.37
N GLU A 110 -4.20 29.66 23.28
CA GLU A 110 -2.93 30.37 23.52
C GLU A 110 -2.70 31.51 22.50
N VAL A 111 -3.08 31.30 21.23
CA VAL A 111 -3.02 32.35 20.19
C VAL A 111 -4.01 33.48 20.47
N LEU A 112 -5.27 33.17 20.79
CA LEU A 112 -6.28 34.19 21.13
C LEU A 112 -5.86 35.04 22.33
N ALA A 113 -5.37 34.40 23.39
CA ALA A 113 -4.85 35.12 24.55
C ALA A 113 -3.68 36.04 24.20
N ARG A 114 -2.89 35.68 23.18
CA ARG A 114 -1.76 36.48 22.69
C ARG A 114 -2.19 37.62 21.76
N GLU A 115 -3.25 37.42 20.98
CA GLU A 115 -3.83 38.50 20.18
C GLU A 115 -4.37 39.61 21.10
N GLU A 116 -5.04 39.25 22.19
CA GLU A 116 -5.51 40.23 23.18
C GLU A 116 -4.36 41.03 23.81
N THR A 117 -3.21 40.40 24.07
CA THR A 117 -2.04 41.12 24.62
C THR A 117 -1.39 42.02 23.57
N LEU A 118 -1.31 41.58 22.32
CA LEU A 118 -0.78 42.38 21.21
C LEU A 118 -1.68 43.58 20.87
N GLU A 119 -3.00 43.43 20.96
CA GLU A 119 -3.95 44.52 20.74
C GLU A 119 -3.76 45.63 21.79
N LYS A 120 -3.62 45.26 23.07
CA LYS A 120 -3.27 46.21 24.14
C LYS A 120 -1.93 46.91 23.88
N ALA A 121 -0.90 46.15 23.49
CA ALA A 121 0.40 46.73 23.16
C ALA A 121 0.34 47.69 21.96
N ARG A 122 -0.53 47.41 20.96
CA ARG A 122 -0.76 48.31 19.83
C ARG A 122 -1.49 49.58 20.24
N GLU A 123 -2.47 49.50 21.14
CA GLU A 123 -3.13 50.69 21.69
C GLU A 123 -2.14 51.58 22.45
N GLU A 124 -1.24 50.98 23.23
CA GLU A 124 -0.15 51.69 23.92
C GLU A 124 0.84 52.33 22.93
N LEU A 125 1.21 51.60 21.87
CA LEU A 125 2.12 52.10 20.83
C LEU A 125 1.48 53.25 20.03
N ALA A 126 0.20 53.13 19.66
CA ALA A 126 -0.53 54.19 18.98
C ALA A 126 -0.68 55.44 19.85
N ALA A 127 -0.82 55.28 21.17
CA ALA A 127 -0.79 56.40 22.11
C ALA A 127 0.60 57.07 22.18
N ALA A 128 1.69 56.30 22.09
CA ALA A 128 3.06 56.82 22.03
C ALA A 128 3.38 57.52 20.69
N GLU A 129 2.91 56.97 19.56
CA GLU A 129 3.04 57.59 18.24
C GLU A 129 2.22 58.89 18.15
N ALA A 130 1.01 58.93 18.71
CA ALA A 130 0.20 60.15 18.82
C ALA A 130 0.87 61.23 19.70
N ALA A 131 1.75 60.84 20.63
CA ALA A 131 2.59 61.75 21.41
C ALA A 131 3.81 62.28 20.63
N GLY A 132 4.02 61.85 19.39
CA GLY A 132 5.03 62.39 18.48
C GLY A 132 6.44 61.78 18.61
N GLU A 133 6.58 60.62 19.24
CA GLU A 133 7.85 59.87 19.21
C GLU A 133 7.98 59.12 17.89
N ALA A 134 8.75 59.70 16.95
CA ALA A 134 9.14 59.00 15.72
C ALA A 134 9.99 57.77 16.08
N LEU A 135 9.46 56.57 15.81
CA LEU A 135 10.17 55.30 15.98
C LEU A 135 11.27 55.19 14.90
N GLU A 136 12.46 55.71 15.22
CA GLU A 136 13.67 55.44 14.43
C GLU A 136 13.94 53.93 14.42
N PRO A 137 14.26 53.31 13.26
CA PRO A 137 14.58 51.89 13.19
C PRO A 137 15.89 51.61 13.93
N LYS A 138 15.80 50.94 15.09
CA LYS A 138 16.94 50.71 16.00
C LYS A 138 17.76 49.45 15.65
N LEU A 139 17.25 48.54 14.82
CA LEU A 139 17.86 47.22 14.59
C LEU A 139 17.65 46.72 13.15
N VAL A 140 18.72 46.22 12.53
CA VAL A 140 18.67 45.47 11.26
C VAL A 140 19.19 44.06 11.50
N ILE A 141 18.41 43.07 11.06
CA ILE A 141 18.73 41.64 11.18
C ILE A 141 18.92 41.08 9.76
N VAL A 142 20.09 40.54 9.48
CA VAL A 142 20.43 39.89 8.21
C VAL A 142 20.37 38.38 8.40
N VAL A 143 19.33 37.75 7.86
CA VAL A 143 19.12 36.30 7.99
C VAL A 143 19.50 35.59 6.70
N PRO A 144 20.51 34.69 6.70
CA PRO A 144 20.86 33.92 5.53
C PRO A 144 19.79 32.84 5.26
N VAL A 145 19.37 32.78 3.99
CA VAL A 145 18.35 31.86 3.49
C VAL A 145 18.88 31.06 2.32
N SER A 146 18.47 29.80 2.21
CA SER A 146 18.80 28.93 1.09
C SER A 146 17.57 28.23 0.55
N VAL A 147 17.50 28.09 -0.77
CA VAL A 147 16.46 27.36 -1.48
C VAL A 147 17.13 26.43 -2.48
N SER A 148 16.70 25.18 -2.52
CA SER A 148 17.24 24.14 -3.38
C SER A 148 16.14 23.53 -4.23
N GLY A 149 16.48 23.17 -5.47
CA GLY A 149 15.64 22.33 -6.30
C GLY A 149 16.21 20.91 -6.38
N PHE A 150 15.35 19.93 -6.59
CA PHE A 150 15.73 18.53 -6.79
C PHE A 150 14.90 17.88 -7.90
N VAL A 151 15.42 16.78 -8.47
CA VAL A 151 14.68 15.88 -9.35
C VAL A 151 14.70 14.50 -8.71
N ASN A 152 13.53 13.89 -8.50
CA ASN A 152 13.47 12.52 -7.99
C ASN A 152 13.80 11.51 -9.10
N LEU A 153 15.06 11.08 -9.16
CA LEU A 153 15.55 10.14 -10.16
C LEU A 153 14.98 8.72 -10.02
N GLN A 154 14.29 8.38 -8.93
CA GLN A 154 13.62 7.07 -8.80
C GLN A 154 12.49 6.90 -9.82
N ASN A 155 11.90 8.01 -10.28
CA ASN A 155 10.81 8.01 -11.26
C ASN A 155 11.32 8.20 -12.70
N LEU A 156 12.62 7.99 -12.93
CA LEU A 156 13.23 8.14 -14.24
C LEU A 156 12.83 6.96 -15.13
N ALA A 157 12.28 7.27 -16.32
CA ALA A 157 11.97 6.27 -17.32
C ALA A 157 13.07 6.27 -18.40
N PHE A 158 13.59 5.08 -18.69
CA PHE A 158 14.58 4.85 -19.75
C PHE A 158 14.02 3.86 -20.78
N GLN A 159 14.26 4.15 -22.05
CA GLN A 159 13.95 3.24 -23.14
C GLN A 159 15.21 3.04 -23.99
N PRO A 160 15.78 1.82 -24.06
CA PRO A 160 16.87 1.53 -24.97
C PRO A 160 16.36 1.58 -26.41
N MET A 161 17.15 2.17 -27.31
CA MET A 161 16.86 2.11 -28.75
C MET A 161 17.58 0.92 -29.38
N ASP A 162 16.84 -0.15 -29.64
CA ASP A 162 17.33 -1.29 -30.41
C ASP A 162 17.17 -1.03 -31.92
N GLY A 163 18.29 -0.91 -32.64
CA GLY A 163 18.36 -1.05 -34.10
C GLY A 163 18.66 0.21 -34.93
N GLU A 164 19.56 0.01 -35.91
CA GLU A 164 20.06 0.88 -37.01
C GLU A 164 20.79 2.19 -36.69
N LEU A 165 20.60 2.81 -35.50
CA LEU A 165 21.29 4.06 -35.12
C LEU A 165 22.33 3.90 -33.98
N GLY A 166 22.78 2.68 -33.70
CA GLY A 166 23.80 2.35 -32.71
C GLY A 166 23.20 1.96 -31.35
N GLY A 167 23.41 0.70 -30.95
CA GLY A 167 22.79 0.03 -29.79
C GLY A 167 23.18 0.56 -28.41
N ASP A 168 23.81 1.73 -28.34
CA ASP A 168 24.32 2.33 -27.11
C ASP A 168 23.54 3.59 -26.73
N THR A 169 22.39 3.90 -27.36
CA THR A 169 21.61 5.12 -27.04
C THR A 169 20.41 4.84 -26.14
N LEU A 170 20.28 5.60 -25.04
CA LEU A 170 19.15 5.62 -24.12
C LEU A 170 18.29 6.86 -24.31
N LEU A 171 16.99 6.67 -24.53
CA LEU A 171 15.99 7.73 -24.41
C LEU A 171 15.62 7.88 -22.94
N VAL A 172 15.79 9.07 -22.38
CA VAL A 172 15.50 9.36 -20.98
C VAL A 172 14.40 10.40 -20.86
N VAL A 173 13.37 10.07 -20.07
CA VAL A 173 12.35 11.03 -19.65
C VAL A 173 12.62 11.40 -18.20
N LEU A 174 13.05 12.64 -17.99
CA LEU A 174 13.26 13.18 -16.65
C LEU A 174 11.93 13.66 -16.04
N PRO A 175 11.68 13.34 -14.77
CA PRO A 175 10.60 13.95 -13.99
C PRO A 175 10.72 15.47 -13.92
N GLN A 176 9.61 16.15 -13.66
CA GLN A 176 9.64 17.60 -13.44
C GLN A 176 10.47 17.94 -12.19
N PRO A 177 11.33 18.97 -12.25
CA PRO A 177 12.05 19.46 -11.09
C PRO A 177 11.07 19.99 -10.05
N GLN A 178 11.42 19.80 -8.77
CA GLN A 178 10.66 20.29 -7.62
C GLN A 178 11.54 21.24 -6.82
N VAL A 179 10.93 22.28 -6.26
CA VAL A 179 11.62 23.21 -5.36
C VAL A 179 11.30 22.82 -3.93
N ASP A 180 12.35 22.59 -3.14
CA ASP A 180 12.26 22.27 -1.72
C ASP A 180 11.84 23.51 -0.91
N SER A 181 11.46 23.28 0.35
CA SER A 181 11.15 24.34 1.30
C SER A 181 12.34 25.28 1.54
N VAL A 182 12.06 26.57 1.70
CA VAL A 182 13.10 27.58 1.99
C VAL A 182 13.64 27.34 3.40
N GLN A 183 14.94 27.08 3.48
CA GLN A 183 15.66 26.90 4.73
C GLN A 183 16.20 28.25 5.22
N VAL A 184 15.86 28.58 6.46
CA VAL A 184 16.32 29.79 7.14
C VAL A 184 17.38 29.37 8.15
N ARG A 185 18.61 29.89 8.01
CA ARG A 185 19.72 29.53 8.89
C ARG A 185 19.85 30.55 10.00
N LEU A 186 19.05 30.37 11.05
CA LEU A 186 19.01 31.28 12.19
C LEU A 186 20.37 31.39 12.90
N GLU A 187 21.15 30.32 12.92
CA GLU A 187 22.48 30.25 13.54
C GLU A 187 23.53 31.17 12.89
N ALA A 188 23.32 31.56 11.63
CA ALA A 188 24.23 32.42 10.86
C ALA A 188 23.68 33.84 10.68
N THR A 189 22.70 34.24 11.51
CA THR A 189 22.09 35.57 11.47
C THR A 189 23.05 36.62 11.99
N GLU A 190 23.22 37.72 11.25
CA GLU A 190 24.01 38.87 11.69
C GLU A 190 23.06 39.99 12.14
N ASN A 191 23.34 40.57 13.32
CA ASN A 191 22.58 41.67 13.88
C ASN A 191 23.40 42.95 13.81
N TYR A 192 22.83 44.00 13.23
CA TYR A 192 23.42 45.33 13.14
C TYR A 192 22.57 46.29 13.99
N ASP A 193 23.10 46.71 15.14
CA ASP A 193 22.54 47.80 15.93
C ASP A 193 22.87 49.12 15.24
N LEU A 194 21.84 49.80 14.71
CA LEU A 194 22.00 51.07 14.00
C LEU A 194 22.09 52.26 14.95
N ALA A 195 21.79 52.07 16.25
CA ALA A 195 21.54 53.16 17.17
C ALA A 195 22.39 53.10 18.46
N SER A 196 23.54 52.40 18.49
CA SER A 196 24.60 52.46 19.54
C SER A 196 24.15 52.42 21.03
N ARG A 197 22.89 52.09 21.32
CA ARG A 197 22.26 52.20 22.65
C ARG A 197 21.39 51.00 22.98
N VAL A 198 21.27 50.02 22.10
CA VAL A 198 20.56 48.77 22.42
C VAL A 198 21.61 47.74 22.79
N GLY A 199 22.19 47.92 23.97
CA GLY A 199 22.82 46.80 24.65
C GLY A 199 21.73 45.75 24.88
N PHE A 200 21.89 44.57 24.30
CA PHE A 200 21.08 43.40 24.64
C PHE A 200 21.36 43.04 26.10
N SER A 201 20.73 43.73 27.05
CA SER A 201 20.52 43.18 28.38
C SER A 201 19.37 42.21 28.24
N VAL A 202 19.69 40.92 28.19
CA VAL A 202 18.74 39.83 28.42
C VAL A 202 18.23 40.02 29.85
N SER A 203 17.19 40.83 30.04
CA SER A 203 16.44 40.89 31.29
C SER A 203 15.46 39.73 31.30
N GLU A 204 15.41 39.01 32.43
CA GLU A 204 14.62 37.78 32.63
C GLU A 204 13.09 37.99 32.49
N ASP A 205 12.61 39.22 32.34
CA ASP A 205 11.19 39.55 32.25
C ASP A 205 10.81 40.19 30.90
N GLY A 206 9.99 39.49 30.12
CA GLY A 206 9.04 40.08 29.16
C GLY A 206 9.48 40.28 27.69
N PHE A 207 10.70 40.76 27.41
CA PHE A 207 11.04 41.29 26.07
C PHE A 207 11.21 40.25 24.95
N TYR A 208 11.42 38.97 25.27
CA TYR A 208 11.63 37.94 24.25
C TYR A 208 10.37 37.66 23.41
N PHE A 209 9.18 37.71 24.02
CA PHE A 209 7.93 37.35 23.34
C PHE A 209 7.39 38.43 22.41
N GLU A 210 7.68 39.71 22.68
CA GLU A 210 7.22 40.86 21.89
C GLU A 210 7.97 40.99 20.55
N ILE A 211 9.26 40.63 20.51
CA ILE A 211 10.08 40.68 19.29
C ILE A 211 9.94 39.38 18.48
N PHE A 212 9.70 38.25 19.14
CA PHE A 212 9.71 36.93 18.50
C PHE A 212 8.55 36.71 17.54
N GLN A 213 7.33 37.19 17.82
CA GLN A 213 6.19 37.00 16.91
C GLN A 213 6.32 37.80 15.61
N PRO A 214 6.60 39.12 15.65
CA PRO A 214 6.83 39.88 14.43
C PRO A 214 8.00 39.33 13.61
N LEU A 215 9.03 38.81 14.28
CA LEU A 215 10.15 38.13 13.61
C LEU A 215 9.70 36.83 12.93
N GLN A 216 8.85 36.02 13.55
CA GLN A 216 8.30 34.81 12.93
C GLN A 216 7.44 35.13 11.71
N ASP A 217 6.57 36.13 11.80
CA ASP A 217 5.70 36.54 10.70
C ASP A 217 6.53 37.10 9.53
N ALA A 218 7.53 37.94 9.82
CA ALA A 218 8.48 38.44 8.83
C ALA A 218 9.29 37.32 8.17
N LEU A 219 9.70 36.29 8.93
CA LEU A 219 10.38 35.12 8.38
C LEU A 219 9.47 34.26 7.51
N ALA A 220 8.18 34.14 7.84
CA ALA A 220 7.21 33.43 7.02
C ALA A 220 7.00 34.14 5.67
N GLU A 221 6.84 35.46 5.69
CA GLU A 221 6.75 36.27 4.48
C GLU A 221 8.04 36.17 3.64
N LEU A 222 9.20 36.28 4.28
CA LEU A 222 10.50 36.15 3.61
C LEU A 222 10.63 34.81 2.89
N LYS A 223 10.19 33.69 3.49
CA LYS A 223 10.22 32.37 2.85
C LYS A 223 9.39 32.35 1.55
N VAL A 224 8.21 32.96 1.55
CA VAL A 224 7.36 33.05 0.35
C VAL A 224 8.06 33.87 -0.73
N GLN A 225 8.54 35.08 -0.39
CA GLN A 225 9.21 35.97 -1.34
C GLN A 225 10.48 35.35 -1.95
N VAL A 226 11.28 34.65 -1.13
CA VAL A 226 12.50 33.97 -1.59
C VAL A 226 12.17 32.85 -2.57
N ARG A 227 11.13 32.06 -2.29
CA ARG A 227 10.66 30.99 -3.18
C ARG A 227 10.19 31.56 -4.52
N GLU A 228 9.36 32.59 -4.51
CA GLU A 228 8.86 33.24 -5.72
C GLU A 228 10.01 33.83 -6.56
N LYS A 229 10.97 34.50 -5.91
CA LYS A 229 12.16 35.03 -6.60
C LYS A 229 13.02 33.92 -7.20
N ALA A 230 13.16 32.78 -6.51
CA ALA A 230 13.91 31.64 -7.02
C ALA A 230 13.22 30.99 -8.24
N LEU A 231 11.90 30.84 -8.20
CA LEU A 231 11.09 30.38 -9.33
C LEU A 231 11.21 31.34 -10.52
N ALA A 232 11.06 32.64 -10.30
CA ALA A 232 11.20 33.66 -11.34
C ALA A 232 12.61 33.70 -11.96
N ARG A 233 13.64 33.36 -11.18
CA ARG A 233 15.03 33.23 -11.65
C ARG A 233 15.33 31.89 -12.33
N GLY A 234 14.35 30.99 -12.44
CA GLY A 234 14.49 29.74 -13.18
C GLY A 234 15.24 28.64 -12.43
N ILE A 235 15.11 28.56 -11.10
CA ILE A 235 15.73 27.49 -10.30
C ILE A 235 15.37 26.09 -10.84
N GLU A 236 14.14 25.89 -11.30
CA GLU A 236 13.68 24.63 -11.89
C GLU A 236 14.44 24.26 -13.17
N ALA A 237 14.69 25.25 -14.04
CA ALA A 237 15.44 25.05 -15.26
C ALA A 237 16.91 24.69 -14.96
N GLU A 238 17.51 25.35 -13.97
CA GLU A 238 18.87 25.06 -13.53
C GLU A 238 18.98 23.68 -12.88
N THR A 239 18.04 23.34 -11.99
CA THR A 239 17.94 22.01 -11.38
C THR A 239 17.80 20.91 -12.43
N ARG A 240 16.97 21.13 -13.44
CA ARG A 240 16.81 20.21 -14.57
C ARG A 240 18.11 20.05 -15.35
N ARG A 241 18.80 21.16 -15.66
CA ARG A 241 20.08 21.16 -16.37
C ARG A 241 21.14 20.33 -15.62
N LEU A 242 21.22 20.48 -14.30
CA LEU A 242 22.13 19.71 -13.47
C LEU A 242 21.77 18.22 -13.41
N ALA A 243 20.48 17.89 -13.34
CA ALA A 243 20.02 16.51 -13.40
C ALA A 243 20.32 15.85 -14.76
N GLU A 244 20.11 16.58 -15.86
CA GLU A 244 20.46 16.13 -17.21
C GLU A 244 21.97 15.86 -17.35
N ALA A 245 22.81 16.76 -16.83
CA ALA A 245 24.26 16.56 -16.80
C ALA A 245 24.64 15.30 -16.00
N TYR A 246 24.11 15.14 -14.79
CA TYR A 246 24.36 13.97 -13.95
C TYR A 246 23.98 12.65 -14.64
N VAL A 247 22.79 12.59 -15.23
CA VAL A 247 22.33 11.38 -15.93
C VAL A 247 23.18 11.09 -17.16
N THR A 248 23.58 12.12 -17.90
CA THR A 248 24.48 11.99 -19.06
C THR A 248 25.83 11.42 -18.64
N ASP A 249 26.44 11.96 -17.58
CA ASP A 249 27.74 11.52 -17.08
C ASP A 249 27.66 10.09 -16.53
N PHE A 250 26.61 9.78 -15.78
CA PHE A 250 26.39 8.45 -15.22
C PHE A 250 26.20 7.39 -16.32
N ALA A 251 25.29 7.63 -17.26
CA ALA A 251 25.04 6.70 -18.38
C ALA A 251 26.25 6.59 -19.31
N GLY A 252 26.97 7.69 -19.55
CA GLY A 252 28.21 7.72 -20.31
C GLY A 252 29.29 6.84 -19.68
N SER A 253 29.39 6.82 -18.34
CA SER A 253 30.31 5.93 -17.62
C SER A 253 30.00 4.43 -17.82
N LEU A 254 28.75 4.11 -18.18
CA LEU A 254 28.28 2.76 -18.49
C LEU A 254 28.35 2.44 -19.99
N GLY A 255 28.85 3.37 -20.82
CA GLY A 255 28.98 3.22 -22.26
C GLY A 255 27.76 3.67 -23.07
N TYR A 256 26.75 4.27 -22.44
CA TYR A 256 25.54 4.71 -23.14
C TYR A 256 25.57 6.21 -23.50
N GLN A 257 25.05 6.55 -24.68
CA GLN A 257 24.69 7.91 -25.08
C GLN A 257 23.26 8.23 -24.61
N VAL A 258 23.02 9.41 -24.05
CA VAL A 258 21.69 9.80 -23.57
C VAL A 258 21.06 10.82 -24.50
N ARG A 259 19.76 10.65 -24.79
CA ARG A 259 18.91 11.67 -25.40
C ARG A 259 17.70 11.93 -24.53
N PHE A 260 17.55 13.17 -24.07
CA PHE A 260 16.39 13.57 -23.28
C PHE A 260 15.19 13.85 -24.17
N VAL A 261 14.03 13.32 -23.79
CA VAL A 261 12.76 13.58 -24.49
C VAL A 261 11.88 14.47 -23.60
N SER A 262 11.51 15.65 -24.09
CA SER A 262 10.59 16.53 -23.37
C SER A 262 9.16 16.02 -23.52
N VAL A 263 8.56 15.52 -22.44
CA VAL A 263 7.10 15.38 -22.39
C VAL A 263 6.53 16.80 -22.25
N LEU A 264 6.12 17.40 -23.37
CA LEU A 264 5.23 18.56 -23.33
C LEU A 264 4.01 18.16 -22.48
N PRO A 265 3.57 18.97 -21.51
CA PRO A 265 2.37 18.66 -20.76
C PRO A 265 1.24 18.48 -21.79
N ALA A 266 0.59 17.32 -21.75
CA ALA A 266 -0.54 17.02 -22.63
C ALA A 266 -1.51 18.21 -22.55
N LYS A 267 -1.78 18.84 -23.69
CA LYS A 267 -2.83 19.87 -23.80
C LYS A 267 -4.07 19.27 -23.14
N PRO A 268 -4.64 19.88 -22.08
CA PRO A 268 -5.87 19.36 -21.47
C PRO A 268 -6.89 19.19 -22.60
N PRO A 269 -7.68 18.10 -22.61
CA PRO A 269 -8.66 17.87 -23.66
C PRO A 269 -9.50 19.12 -23.78
N GLY A 270 -9.40 19.80 -24.93
CA GLY A 270 -10.22 20.97 -25.20
C GLY A 270 -11.69 20.60 -25.03
N PRO A 271 -12.55 21.54 -24.61
CA PRO A 271 -13.98 21.24 -24.49
C PRO A 271 -14.47 20.60 -25.79
N ALA A 272 -15.14 19.46 -25.66
CA ALA A 272 -15.68 18.75 -26.81
C ALA A 272 -16.50 19.72 -27.67
N PRO A 273 -16.30 19.76 -28.99
CA PRO A 273 -17.08 20.65 -29.84
C PRO A 273 -18.56 20.29 -29.66
N LEU A 274 -19.37 21.29 -29.27
CA LEU A 274 -20.82 21.19 -29.24
C LEU A 274 -21.29 20.83 -30.64
N ARG A 275 -21.65 19.55 -30.85
CA ARG A 275 -22.37 19.11 -32.03
C ARG A 275 -23.80 19.59 -31.88
N PHE A 276 -24.17 20.63 -32.60
CA PHE A 276 -25.57 20.91 -32.89
C PHE A 276 -25.99 19.92 -33.97
N GLU A 277 -26.79 18.93 -33.61
CA GLU A 277 -27.55 18.16 -34.59
C GLU A 277 -28.69 19.06 -35.08
N GLU A 278 -28.38 19.87 -36.10
CA GLU A 278 -29.39 20.30 -37.06
C GLU A 278 -29.65 19.11 -37.98
N ASP A 279 -30.83 18.49 -37.84
CA ASP A 279 -31.70 18.12 -38.97
C ASP A 279 -32.75 17.07 -38.54
N SER A 280 -34.00 17.52 -38.48
CA SER A 280 -35.20 16.72 -38.76
C SER A 280 -36.35 17.70 -39.06
N LEU A 281 -36.34 18.24 -40.28
CA LEU A 281 -37.52 18.73 -41.00
C LEU A 281 -37.91 17.69 -42.04
#